data_AF-A0A3P5X1D8-F1
#
_entry.id   AF-A0A3P5X1D8-F1
#
_cell.length_a   1.000
_cell.length_b   1.000
_cell.length_c   1.000
_cell.angle_alpha   90.00
_cell.angle_beta   90.00
_cell.angle_gamma   90.00
#
_symmetry.space_group_name_H-M   'P 1'
#
loop_
_entity.id
_entity.type
_entity.pdbx_description
1 polymer ?
#
loop_
_entity_poly.entity_id
_entity_poly.type
_entity_poly.pdbx_seq_one_letter_code
_entity_poly.pdbx_strand_id
1 'polypeptide(L)' 'MDKKKETALEFAKILIQKNNVVPVSTMSSIDSNSIQYTIGEKNYTFFEIVSHFLECIDNFEEL' A
#
# COMPACT_ATOMS: atom_id res chain seq x y z
N MET A 1 -14.00 -11.74 5.25
CA MET A 1 -13.20 -10.60 4.74
C MET A 1 -13.72 -10.29 3.34
N ASP A 2 -13.84 -9.02 2.96
CA ASP A 2 -14.33 -8.61 1.64
C ASP A 2 -13.28 -8.99 0.58
N LYS A 3 -13.68 -9.70 -0.50
CA LYS A 3 -12.77 -10.16 -1.57
C LYS A 3 -11.99 -9.00 -2.20
N LYS A 4 -12.59 -7.82 -2.28
CA LYS A 4 -11.94 -6.61 -2.83
C LYS A 4 -10.77 -6.17 -1.96
N LYS A 5 -11.00 -6.14 -0.65
CA LYS A 5 -9.98 -5.78 0.33
C LYS A 5 -8.84 -6.79 0.34
N GLU A 6 -9.14 -8.07 0.22
CA GLU A 6 -8.12 -9.12 0.11
C GLU A 6 -7.27 -8.95 -1.16
N THR A 7 -7.91 -8.65 -2.28
CA THR A 7 -7.22 -8.38 -3.56
C THR A 7 -6.34 -7.14 -3.48
N ALA A 8 -6.84 -6.04 -2.91
CA ALA A 8 -6.08 -4.81 -2.71
C ALA A 8 -4.86 -5.01 -1.80
N LEU A 9 -5.00 -5.82 -0.74
CA LEU A 9 -3.90 -6.19 0.15
C LEU A 9 -2.81 -6.99 -0.57
N GLU A 10 -3.19 -7.97 -1.40
CA GLU A 10 -2.22 -8.76 -2.17
C GLU A 10 -1.49 -7.91 -3.21
N PHE A 11 -2.18 -7.01 -3.91
CA PHE A 11 -1.52 -6.08 -4.84
C PHE A 11 -0.55 -5.12 -4.13
N ALA A 12 -0.91 -4.59 -2.96
CA ALA A 12 -0.01 -3.75 -2.17
C ALA A 12 1.27 -4.53 -1.77
N LYS A 13 1.13 -5.77 -1.31
CA LYS A 13 2.28 -6.63 -0.97
C LYS A 13 3.17 -6.90 -2.17
N ILE A 14 2.59 -7.26 -3.31
CA ILE A 14 3.33 -7.53 -4.55
C ILE A 14 4.10 -6.29 -4.99
N LEU A 15 3.47 -5.11 -4.96
CA LEU A 15 4.10 -3.85 -5.33
C LEU A 15 5.35 -3.55 -4.48
N ILE A 16 5.23 -3.73 -3.17
CA ILE A 16 6.33 -3.51 -2.21
C ILE A 16 7.46 -4.51 -2.43
N GLN A 17 7.13 -5.80 -2.59
CA GLN A 17 8.11 -6.85 -2.82
C GLN A 17 8.84 -6.69 -4.16
N LYS A 18 8.14 -6.29 -5.23
CA LYS A 18 8.73 -6.15 -6.56
C LYS A 18 9.65 -4.95 -6.72
N ASN A 19 9.35 -3.84 -6.03
CA ASN A 19 10.11 -2.60 -6.18
C ASN A 19 11.35 -2.52 -5.28
N ASN A 20 11.73 -3.60 -4.57
CA ASN A 20 12.83 -3.60 -3.59
C ASN A 20 12.73 -2.40 -2.63
N VAL A 21 11.50 -2.04 -2.23
CA VAL A 21 11.29 -0.84 -1.42
C VAL A 21 11.88 -1.10 -0.04
N VAL A 22 13.03 -0.49 0.22
CA VAL A 22 13.67 -0.55 1.54
C VAL A 22 12.75 0.18 2.51
N PRO A 23 12.27 -0.48 3.58
CA PRO A 23 11.40 0.17 4.55
C PRO A 23 12.18 1.32 5.17
N VAL A 24 11.73 2.56 4.93
CA VAL A 24 12.31 3.74 5.55
C VAL A 24 11.65 3.87 6.92
N SER A 25 12.31 3.35 7.95
CA SER A 25 11.87 3.54 9.33
C SER A 25 12.19 4.97 9.74
N THR A 26 11.18 5.81 9.87
CA THR A 26 11.35 7.11 10.55
C THR A 26 11.50 6.84 12.05
N MET A 27 12.66 7.21 12.61
CA MET A 27 12.99 7.12 14.04
C MET A 27 11.97 7.90 14.88
N SER A 28 10.85 7.29 15.21
CA SER A 28 9.91 7.70 16.26
C SER A 28 9.06 6.49 16.60
N SER A 29 9.66 5.59 17.37
CA SER A 29 9.03 4.39 17.91
C SER A 29 7.70 4.75 18.59
N ILE A 30 6.57 4.25 18.08
CA ILE A 30 5.32 3.88 18.79
C ILE A 30 4.23 3.45 17.79
N ASP A 31 4.24 3.93 16.54
CA ASP A 31 3.19 3.62 15.56
C ASP A 31 3.66 2.67 14.45
N SER A 32 3.08 1.48 14.36
CA SER A 32 3.31 0.53 13.25
C SER A 32 2.91 1.08 11.88
N ASN A 33 2.20 2.23 11.85
CA ASN A 33 1.85 3.00 10.65
C ASN A 33 2.99 3.90 10.13
N SER A 34 4.15 3.93 10.82
CA SER A 34 5.29 4.77 10.45
C SER A 34 6.13 4.23 9.30
N ILE A 35 5.86 3.01 8.81
CA ILE A 35 6.58 2.44 7.68
C ILE A 35 6.09 3.10 6.39
N GLN A 36 7.00 3.83 5.74
CA GLN A 36 6.78 4.45 4.45
C GLN A 36 7.55 3.72 3.35
N TYR A 37 6.94 3.70 2.18
CA TYR A 37 7.39 3.09 0.94
C TYR A 37 7.51 4.19 -0.11
N THR A 38 8.71 4.35 -0.69
CA THR A 38 8.93 5.30 -1.78
C THR A 38 8.52 4.67 -3.11
N ILE A 39 7.56 5.28 -3.80
CA ILE A 39 7.08 4.89 -5.13
C ILE A 39 7.23 6.11 -6.05
N GLY A 40 8.19 6.07 -6.97
CA GLY A 40 8.58 7.24 -7.75
C GLY A 40 9.21 8.32 -6.85
N GLU A 41 8.65 9.53 -6.85
CA GLU A 41 9.11 10.67 -6.05
C GLU A 41 8.29 10.89 -4.77
N LYS A 42 7.30 10.01 -4.50
CA LYS A 42 6.37 10.16 -3.39
C LYS A 42 6.53 9.01 -2.40
N ASN A 43 6.25 9.32 -1.13
CA ASN A 43 6.24 8.34 -0.05
C ASN A 43 4.80 8.01 0.32
N TYR A 44 4.54 6.73 0.55
CA TYR A 44 3.23 6.22 0.90
C TYR A 44 3.37 5.23 2.05
N THR A 45 2.42 5.24 2.98
CA THR A 45 2.24 4.16 3.95
C THR A 45 1.62 2.93 3.29
N PHE A 46 1.72 1.77 3.93
CA PHE A 46 1.04 0.57 3.45
C PHE A 46 -0.47 0.79 3.26
N PHE A 47 -1.10 1.50 4.19
CA PHE A 47 -2.54 1.77 4.15
C PHE A 47 -2.93 2.66 2.99
N GLU A 48 -2.15 3.69 2.68
CA GLU A 48 -2.42 4.55 1.51
C GLU A 48 -2.33 3.75 0.21
N ILE A 49 -1.35 2.85 0.09
CA ILE A 49 -1.20 1.97 -1.09
C ILE A 49 -2.42 1.06 -1.22
N VAL A 50 -2.86 0.42 -0.12
CA VAL A 50 -4.04 -0.46 -0.11
C VAL A 50 -5.31 0.32 -0.48
N SER A 51 -5.50 1.51 0.07
CA SER A 51 -6.66 2.36 -0.25
C SER A 51 -6.69 2.73 -1.73
N HIS A 52 -5.55 3.09 -2.34
CA HIS A 52 -5.48 3.35 -3.78
C HIS A 52 -5.85 2.14 -4.63
N PHE A 53 -5.41 0.93 -4.26
CA PHE A 53 -5.84 -0.28 -4.98
C PHE A 53 -7.32 -0.57 -4.81
N LEU A 54 -7.88 -0.30 -3.63
CA LEU A 54 -9.30 -0.48 -3.37
C LEU A 54 -10.15 0.47 -4.23
N GLU A 55 -9.79 1.75 -4.28
CA GLU A 55 -10.42 2.75 -5.16
C GLU A 55 -10.34 2.32 -6.64
N CYS A 56 -9.20 1.80 -7.09
CA CYS A 56 -9.06 1.30 -8.46
C CYS A 56 -9.97 0.10 -8.75
N ILE A 57 -10.08 -0.85 -7.83
CA ILE A 57 -10.95 -2.02 -7.99
C ILE A 57 -12.41 -1.58 -8.05
N ASP A 58 -12.82 -0.67 -7.17
CA ASP A 58 -14.20 -0.16 -7.14
C ASP A 58 -14.53 0.59 -8.44
N ASN A 59 -13.64 1.46 -8.93
CA ASN A 59 -13.83 2.16 -10.21
C ASN A 59 -13.84 1.22 -11.43
N PHE A 60 -13.12 0.09 -11.38
CA PHE A 60 -13.08 -0.86 -12.50
C PHE A 60 -14.36 -1.71 -12.60
N GLU A 61 -15.03 -1.98 -11.48
CA GLU A 61 -16.31 -2.69 -11.47
C GLU A 61 -17.50 -1.79 -11.86
N GLU A 62 -17.34 -0.47 -11.80
CA GLU A 62 -18.36 0.48 -12.28
C GLU A 62 -18.36 0.67 -13.81
N LEU A 63 -17.37 0.11 -14.53
CA LEU A 63 -17.21 0.13 -15.99
C LEU A 63 -17.85 -1.11 -16.67
#